data_AF-A0A919GB26-F1
#
_entry.id   AF-A0A919GB26-F1
#
_cell.length_a   1.000
_cell.length_b   1.000
_cell.length_c   1.000
_cell.angle_alpha   90.00
_cell.angle_beta   90.00
_cell.angle_gamma   90.00
#
_symmetry.space_group_name_H-M   'P 1'
#
loop_
_entity.id
_entity.type
_entity.pdbx_description
1 polymer ?
#
loop_
_entity_poly.entity_id
_entity_poly.type
_entity_poly.pdbx_seq_one_letter_code
_entity_poly.pdbx_strand_id
1 'polypeptide(L)'
;MQPCCLTRRSDGASCSVMDLTGIAALVALAGIPVSVLVAHWQKRTALQQTHALNQAARESAAAAHQAALAQAEAGHRAALELQAAQTAASHRSAIALAAASHQSALEVARAQARAERDRWLLDARRASYDRFRECLGRFRIALFRGMDKEALDGITYDMHSIAHEVRGIGPSEAGALARDINIRCTSVTRLVGGPGTTREEREEAWSTWITPLREQFSESVHNVMTREPVLFDE
;
A
#
# COMPACT_ATOMS: atom_id res chain seq x y z
N MET A 1 50.80 -26.11 18.14
CA MET A 1 51.53 -26.68 16.97
C MET A 1 52.96 -26.17 17.04
N GLN A 2 53.91 -27.08 17.30
CA GLN A 2 55.35 -26.84 17.20
C GLN A 2 55.74 -26.51 15.76
N PRO A 3 56.95 -25.96 15.57
CA PRO A 3 57.84 -26.56 14.59
C PRO A 3 59.15 -27.04 15.23
N CYS A 4 59.36 -28.35 15.10
CA CYS A 4 60.63 -29.02 15.27
C CYS A 4 61.60 -28.65 14.14
N CYS A 5 62.85 -28.38 14.54
CA CYS A 5 64.13 -28.81 13.98
C CYS A 5 64.27 -29.05 12.46
N LEU A 6 65.26 -28.37 11.85
CA LEU A 6 66.30 -29.04 11.05
C LEU A 6 67.55 -28.16 10.94
N THR A 7 68.58 -28.60 11.67
CA THR A 7 69.98 -28.22 11.57
C THR A 7 70.53 -28.49 10.16
N ARG A 8 71.18 -27.50 9.54
CA ARG A 8 72.10 -27.74 8.42
C ARG A 8 73.51 -27.34 8.84
N ARG A 9 74.37 -28.37 8.97
CA ARG A 9 75.81 -28.27 9.13
C ARG A 9 76.40 -27.42 7.99
N SER A 10 77.18 -26.42 8.37
CA SER A 10 78.09 -25.72 7.48
C SER A 10 79.33 -26.60 7.30
N ASP A 11 79.27 -27.52 6.35
CA ASP A 11 80.47 -28.24 5.90
C ASP A 11 81.38 -27.22 5.20
N GLY A 12 82.50 -26.93 5.86
CA GLY A 12 83.62 -26.19 5.29
C GLY A 12 84.20 -26.98 4.12
N ALA A 13 83.75 -26.66 2.91
CA ALA A 13 84.46 -26.99 1.69
C ALA A 13 85.41 -25.83 1.39
N SER A 14 86.67 -25.98 1.81
CA SER A 14 87.79 -25.20 1.33
C SER A 14 87.95 -25.42 -0.18
N CYS A 15 87.24 -24.63 -0.98
CA CYS A 15 87.61 -24.42 -2.38
C CYS A 15 88.97 -23.74 -2.40
N SER A 16 89.93 -24.39 -3.04
CA SER A 16 91.28 -23.90 -3.25
C SER A 16 91.21 -22.48 -3.81
N VAL A 17 91.70 -21.53 -3.02
CA VAL A 17 92.07 -20.20 -3.50
C VAL A 17 93.15 -20.45 -4.56
N MET A 18 92.78 -20.36 -5.84
CA MET A 18 93.76 -20.24 -6.89
C MET A 18 94.49 -18.93 -6.60
N ASP A 19 95.72 -19.07 -6.11
CA ASP A 19 96.51 -18.00 -5.53
C ASP A 19 96.62 -16.85 -6.53
N LEU A 20 96.13 -15.66 -6.16
CA LEU A 20 96.05 -14.46 -7.03
C LEU A 20 97.42 -14.10 -7.63
N THR A 21 98.48 -14.56 -6.99
CA THR A 21 99.89 -14.54 -7.38
C THR A 21 100.19 -15.30 -8.69
N GLY A 22 99.55 -16.44 -8.95
CA GLY A 22 99.74 -17.24 -10.17
C GLY A 22 99.07 -16.62 -11.41
N ILE A 23 97.93 -15.94 -11.21
CA ILE A 23 97.22 -15.20 -12.28
C ILE A 23 97.99 -13.91 -12.62
N ALA A 24 98.54 -13.23 -11.61
CA ALA A 24 99.36 -12.03 -11.80
C ALA A 24 100.64 -12.30 -12.63
N ALA A 25 101.28 -13.46 -12.43
CA ALA A 25 102.48 -13.84 -13.18
C ALA A 25 102.20 -14.12 -14.68
N LEU A 26 101.09 -14.77 -15.01
CA LEU A 26 100.67 -15.03 -16.40
C LEU A 26 100.25 -13.75 -17.14
N VAL A 27 99.65 -12.79 -16.43
CA VAL A 27 99.21 -11.50 -16.99
C VAL A 27 100.41 -10.58 -17.28
N ALA A 28 101.43 -10.62 -16.42
CA ALA A 28 102.70 -9.92 -16.63
C ALA A 28 103.48 -10.46 -17.85
N LEU A 29 103.46 -11.77 -18.09
CA LEU A 29 104.07 -12.42 -19.28
C LEU A 29 103.36 -12.07 -20.60
N ALA A 30 102.06 -11.79 -20.55
CA ALA A 30 101.26 -11.38 -21.70
C ALA A 30 101.28 -9.86 -21.98
N GLY A 31 102.02 -9.07 -21.18
CA GLY A 31 102.12 -7.61 -21.34
C GLY A 31 100.85 -6.83 -20.99
N ILE A 32 99.90 -7.44 -20.27
CA ILE A 32 98.61 -6.81 -19.92
C ILE A 32 98.76 -6.08 -18.56
N PRO A 33 98.48 -4.77 -18.46
CA PRO A 33 98.58 -4.05 -17.19
C PRO A 33 97.57 -4.54 -16.14
N VAL A 34 97.98 -4.68 -14.87
CA VAL A 34 97.09 -5.05 -13.74
C VAL A 34 95.89 -4.11 -13.59
N SER A 35 96.04 -2.83 -13.96
CA SER A 35 94.95 -1.85 -14.01
C SER A 35 93.80 -2.27 -14.94
N VAL A 36 94.10 -2.99 -16.02
CA VAL A 36 93.08 -3.53 -16.95
C VAL A 36 92.27 -4.65 -16.30
N LEU A 37 92.91 -5.51 -15.48
CA LEU A 37 92.21 -6.55 -14.73
C LEU A 37 91.29 -5.97 -13.65
N VAL A 38 91.77 -4.97 -12.90
CA VAL A 38 90.97 -4.28 -11.89
C VAL A 38 89.78 -3.57 -12.54
N ALA A 39 90.00 -2.84 -13.64
CA ALA A 39 88.93 -2.19 -14.38
C ALA A 39 87.92 -3.20 -14.96
N HIS A 40 88.39 -4.35 -15.48
CA HIS A 40 87.53 -5.42 -15.98
C HIS A 40 86.70 -6.07 -14.86
N TRP A 41 87.30 -6.31 -13.69
CA TRP A 41 86.60 -6.86 -12.54
C TRP A 41 85.56 -5.87 -11.97
N GLN A 42 85.94 -4.61 -11.81
CA GLN A 42 85.02 -3.52 -11.41
C GLN A 42 83.86 -3.36 -12.40
N LYS A 43 84.14 -3.46 -13.71
CA LYS A 43 83.09 -3.45 -14.74
C LYS A 43 82.16 -4.66 -14.60
N ARG A 44 82.70 -5.86 -14.37
CA ARG A 44 81.90 -7.09 -14.19
C ARG A 44 81.03 -7.03 -12.94
N THR A 45 81.57 -6.55 -11.82
CA THR A 45 80.81 -6.40 -10.57
C THR A 45 79.75 -5.32 -10.67
N ALA A 46 80.05 -4.19 -11.31
CA ALA A 46 79.05 -3.15 -11.59
C ALA A 46 77.90 -3.68 -12.47
N LEU A 47 78.21 -4.42 -13.54
CA LEU A 47 77.19 -5.05 -14.39
C LEU A 47 76.33 -6.06 -13.61
N GLN A 48 76.93 -6.88 -12.75
CA GLN A 48 76.20 -7.82 -11.91
C GLN A 48 75.27 -7.11 -10.90
N GLN A 49 75.75 -6.03 -10.28
CA GLN A 49 74.95 -5.21 -9.37
C GLN A 49 73.77 -4.56 -10.11
N THR A 50 74.01 -3.95 -11.27
CA THR A 50 72.93 -3.39 -12.09
C THR A 50 71.92 -4.45 -12.51
N HIS A 51 72.38 -5.65 -12.88
CA HIS A 51 71.48 -6.74 -13.26
C HIS A 51 70.61 -7.21 -12.08
N ALA A 52 71.20 -7.33 -10.88
CA ALA A 52 70.47 -7.68 -9.67
C ALA A 52 69.45 -6.60 -9.28
N LEU A 53 69.81 -5.32 -9.39
CA LEU A 53 68.90 -4.20 -9.12
C LEU A 53 67.74 -4.17 -10.13
N ASN A 54 68.02 -4.36 -11.42
CA ASN A 54 66.99 -4.43 -12.45
C ASN A 54 66.03 -5.61 -12.24
N GLN A 55 66.57 -6.75 -11.79
CA GLN A 55 65.75 -7.91 -11.46
C GLN A 55 64.85 -7.62 -10.25
N ALA A 56 65.41 -7.11 -9.15
CA ALA A 56 64.64 -6.74 -7.97
C ALA A 56 63.56 -5.68 -8.27
N ALA A 57 63.85 -4.72 -9.14
CA ALA A 57 62.89 -3.70 -9.58
C ALA A 57 61.76 -4.30 -10.42
N ARG A 58 62.03 -5.31 -11.26
CA ARG A 58 60.98 -6.01 -12.03
C ARG A 58 60.10 -6.85 -11.11
N GLU A 59 60.69 -7.54 -10.15
CA GLU A 59 59.96 -8.34 -9.16
C GLU A 59 59.07 -7.45 -8.29
N SER A 60 59.57 -6.29 -7.84
CA SER A 60 58.76 -5.33 -7.06
C SER A 60 57.66 -4.68 -7.91
N ALA A 61 57.92 -4.34 -9.17
CA ALA A 61 56.91 -3.82 -10.08
C ALA A 61 55.82 -4.86 -10.39
N ALA A 62 56.20 -6.13 -10.59
CA ALA A 62 55.25 -7.22 -10.78
C ALA A 62 54.38 -7.44 -9.54
N ALA A 63 54.97 -7.42 -8.35
CA ALA A 63 54.25 -7.52 -7.08
C ALA A 63 53.29 -6.34 -6.88
N ALA A 64 53.73 -5.10 -7.16
CA ALA A 64 52.88 -3.91 -7.07
C ALA A 64 51.71 -3.96 -8.06
N HIS A 65 51.96 -4.43 -9.29
CA HIS A 65 50.90 -4.59 -10.29
C HIS A 65 49.86 -5.64 -9.85
N GLN A 66 50.31 -6.80 -9.35
CA GLN A 66 49.41 -7.83 -8.82
C GLN A 66 48.60 -7.33 -7.63
N ALA A 67 49.22 -6.58 -6.71
CA ALA A 67 48.53 -5.96 -5.58
C ALA A 67 47.47 -4.93 -6.04
N ALA A 68 47.79 -4.12 -7.05
CA ALA A 68 46.85 -3.15 -7.61
C ALA A 68 45.64 -3.84 -8.28
N LEU A 69 45.86 -4.93 -9.02
CA LEU A 69 44.78 -5.73 -9.60
C LEU A 69 43.90 -6.36 -8.52
N ALA A 70 44.50 -6.99 -7.50
CA ALA A 70 43.75 -7.58 -6.40
C ALA A 70 42.91 -6.52 -5.64
N GLN A 71 43.44 -5.32 -5.46
CA GLN A 71 42.72 -4.19 -4.86
C GLN A 71 41.56 -3.72 -5.75
N ALA A 72 41.78 -3.60 -7.06
CA ALA A 72 40.73 -3.22 -8.01
C ALA A 72 39.60 -4.25 -8.06
N GLU A 73 39.92 -5.55 -8.07
CA GLU A 73 38.95 -6.64 -8.02
C GLU A 73 38.16 -6.66 -6.70
N ALA A 74 38.83 -6.43 -5.58
CA ALA A 74 38.16 -6.32 -4.27
C ALA A 74 37.21 -5.10 -4.22
N GLY A 75 37.66 -3.96 -4.74
CA GLY A 75 36.84 -2.75 -4.82
C GLY A 75 35.63 -2.93 -5.74
N HIS A 76 35.81 -3.56 -6.89
CA HIS A 76 34.71 -3.87 -7.81
C HIS A 76 33.68 -4.82 -7.17
N ARG A 77 34.13 -5.89 -6.51
CA ARG A 77 33.23 -6.80 -5.78
C ARG A 77 32.45 -6.08 -4.69
N ALA A 78 33.11 -5.27 -3.87
CA ALA A 78 32.47 -4.49 -2.83
C ALA A 78 31.42 -3.50 -3.40
N ALA A 79 31.72 -2.87 -4.55
CA ALA A 79 30.79 -1.98 -5.22
C ALA A 79 29.53 -2.72 -5.74
N LEU A 80 29.70 -3.93 -6.31
CA LEU A 80 28.58 -4.76 -6.76
C LEU A 80 27.71 -5.23 -5.58
N GLU A 81 28.33 -5.65 -4.48
CA GLU A 81 27.61 -6.05 -3.26
C GLU A 81 26.80 -4.88 -2.68
N LEU A 82 27.40 -3.69 -2.62
CA LEU A 82 26.72 -2.47 -2.18
C LEU A 82 25.54 -2.12 -3.08
N GLN A 83 25.72 -2.17 -4.41
CA GLN A 83 24.66 -1.89 -5.37
C GLN A 83 23.50 -2.90 -5.25
N ALA A 84 23.81 -4.18 -5.08
CA ALA A 84 22.80 -5.22 -4.87
C ALA A 84 22.01 -4.98 -3.57
N ALA A 85 22.70 -4.63 -2.47
CA ALA A 85 22.06 -4.33 -1.19
C ALA A 85 21.14 -3.10 -1.29
N GLN A 86 21.59 -2.02 -1.95
CA GLN A 86 20.81 -0.81 -2.17
C GLN A 86 19.58 -1.09 -3.04
N THR A 87 19.73 -1.84 -4.12
CA THR A 87 18.62 -2.22 -5.01
C THR A 87 17.59 -3.06 -4.27
N ALA A 88 18.02 -4.04 -3.48
CA ALA A 88 17.13 -4.87 -2.69
C ALA A 88 16.40 -4.05 -1.61
N ALA A 89 17.07 -3.11 -0.96
CA ALA A 89 16.45 -2.22 0.02
C ALA A 89 15.42 -1.28 -0.63
N SER A 90 15.77 -0.65 -1.75
CA SER A 90 14.86 0.21 -2.51
C SER A 90 13.64 -0.56 -3.01
N HIS A 91 13.84 -1.77 -3.54
CA HIS A 91 12.74 -2.63 -3.99
C HIS A 91 11.79 -2.99 -2.85
N ARG A 92 12.31 -3.40 -1.68
CA ARG A 92 11.48 -3.67 -0.49
C ARG A 92 10.71 -2.44 -0.04
N SER A 93 11.35 -1.27 -0.04
CA SER A 93 10.70 0.00 0.31
C SER A 93 9.58 0.35 -0.67
N ALA A 94 9.80 0.18 -1.97
CA ALA A 94 8.80 0.42 -3.00
C ALA A 94 7.57 -0.50 -2.85
N ILE A 95 7.79 -1.79 -2.56
CA ILE A 95 6.69 -2.73 -2.28
C ILE A 95 5.91 -2.31 -1.04
N ALA A 96 6.60 -1.95 0.05
CA ALA A 96 5.94 -1.51 1.29
C ALA A 96 5.10 -0.24 1.06
N LEU A 97 5.63 0.72 0.31
CA LEU A 97 4.91 1.95 -0.06
C LEU A 97 3.69 1.64 -0.94
N ALA A 98 3.83 0.77 -1.93
CA ALA A 98 2.72 0.37 -2.79
C ALA A 98 1.62 -0.34 -2.00
N ALA A 99 1.97 -1.24 -1.07
CA ALA A 99 1.03 -1.92 -0.21
C ALA A 99 0.27 -0.94 0.72
N ALA A 100 0.99 -0.01 1.35
CA ALA A 100 0.39 1.02 2.21
C ALA A 100 -0.55 1.95 1.41
N SER A 101 -0.12 2.38 0.21
CA SER A 101 -0.94 3.21 -0.68
C SER A 101 -2.19 2.48 -1.14
N HIS A 102 -2.09 1.19 -1.50
CA HIS A 102 -3.22 0.38 -1.88
C HIS A 102 -4.22 0.21 -0.73
N GLN A 103 -3.73 -0.08 0.48
CA GLN A 103 -4.57 -0.22 1.67
C GLN A 103 -5.32 1.10 1.98
N SER A 104 -4.62 2.23 1.95
CA SER A 104 -5.23 3.54 2.13
C SER A 104 -6.30 3.84 1.07
N ALA A 105 -6.03 3.51 -0.20
CA ALA A 105 -7.01 3.69 -1.28
C ALA A 105 -8.27 2.83 -1.07
N LEU A 106 -8.12 1.59 -0.58
CA LEU A 106 -9.25 0.72 -0.26
C LEU A 106 -10.11 1.27 0.89
N GLU A 107 -9.48 1.84 1.93
CA GLU A 107 -10.19 2.46 3.05
C GLU A 107 -11.00 3.67 2.59
N VAL A 108 -10.40 4.54 1.77
CA VAL A 108 -11.09 5.69 1.16
C VAL A 108 -12.26 5.23 0.29
N ALA A 109 -12.05 4.21 -0.57
CA ALA A 109 -13.10 3.69 -1.43
C ALA A 109 -14.27 3.09 -0.63
N ARG A 110 -13.98 2.39 0.49
CA ARG A 110 -15.02 1.87 1.39
C ARG A 110 -15.79 2.97 2.08
N ALA A 111 -15.11 4.01 2.56
CA ALA A 111 -15.75 5.17 3.17
C ALA A 111 -16.66 5.90 2.17
N GLN A 112 -16.19 6.11 0.93
CA GLN A 112 -16.99 6.70 -0.15
C GLN A 112 -18.22 5.87 -0.48
N ALA A 113 -18.07 4.54 -0.63
CA ALA A 113 -19.19 3.65 -0.91
C ALA A 113 -20.25 3.67 0.20
N ARG A 114 -19.83 3.73 1.47
CA ARG A 114 -20.74 3.88 2.62
C ARG A 114 -21.49 5.22 2.55
N ALA A 115 -20.78 6.33 2.35
CA ALA A 115 -21.37 7.66 2.26
C ALA A 115 -22.35 7.80 1.08
N GLU A 116 -22.00 7.26 -0.10
CA GLU A 116 -22.90 7.25 -1.26
C GLU A 116 -24.15 6.43 -0.97
N ARG A 117 -24.01 5.20 -0.45
CA ARG A 117 -25.15 4.35 -0.08
C ARG A 117 -26.10 5.08 0.87
N ASP A 118 -25.55 5.74 1.89
CA ASP A 118 -26.35 6.45 2.88
C ASP A 118 -27.07 7.67 2.26
N ARG A 119 -26.42 8.38 1.33
CA ARG A 119 -27.07 9.42 0.51
C ARG A 119 -28.23 8.87 -0.30
N TRP A 120 -28.00 7.78 -1.05
CA TRP A 120 -29.04 7.15 -1.86
C TRP A 120 -30.23 6.67 -1.02
N LEU A 121 -29.98 6.11 0.17
CA LEU A 121 -31.03 5.70 1.09
C LEU A 121 -31.83 6.89 1.62
N LEU A 122 -31.16 8.00 1.96
CA LEU A 122 -31.84 9.22 2.40
C LEU A 122 -32.73 9.82 1.30
N ASP A 123 -32.22 9.87 0.07
CA ASP A 123 -32.97 10.36 -1.09
C ASP A 123 -34.17 9.47 -1.40
N ALA A 124 -33.99 8.13 -1.38
CA ALA A 124 -35.08 7.18 -1.56
C ALA A 124 -36.16 7.32 -0.47
N ARG A 125 -35.74 7.45 0.80
CA ARG A 125 -36.66 7.70 1.93
C ARG A 125 -37.48 8.96 1.70
N ARG A 126 -36.82 10.08 1.37
CA ARG A 126 -37.48 11.36 1.07
C ARG A 126 -38.54 11.18 0.00
N ALA A 127 -38.17 10.57 -1.13
CA ALA A 127 -39.06 10.37 -2.26
C ALA A 127 -40.30 9.52 -1.91
N SER A 128 -40.14 8.43 -1.14
CA SER A 128 -41.29 7.60 -0.75
C SER A 128 -42.15 8.24 0.32
N TYR A 129 -41.56 8.98 1.28
CA TYR A 129 -42.32 9.71 2.28
C TYR A 129 -43.15 10.82 1.65
N ASP A 130 -42.59 11.56 0.69
CA ASP A 130 -43.31 12.61 -0.04
C ASP A 130 -44.46 12.01 -0.86
N ARG A 131 -44.22 10.91 -1.60
CA ARG A 131 -45.27 10.18 -2.32
C ARG A 131 -46.37 9.68 -1.39
N PHE A 132 -46.03 9.19 -0.21
CA PHE A 132 -47.02 8.73 0.77
C PHE A 132 -47.88 9.89 1.27
N ARG A 133 -47.26 11.02 1.63
CA ARG A 133 -47.97 12.23 2.08
C ARG A 133 -48.86 12.80 0.99
N GLU A 134 -48.40 12.81 -0.25
CA GLU A 134 -49.19 13.23 -1.41
C GLU A 134 -50.40 12.31 -1.60
N CYS A 135 -50.21 10.99 -1.59
CA CYS A 135 -51.30 10.02 -1.71
C CYS A 135 -52.34 10.17 -0.58
N LEU A 136 -51.88 10.36 0.65
CA LEU A 136 -52.75 10.64 1.80
C LEU A 136 -53.50 11.97 1.65
N GLY A 137 -52.86 12.99 1.08
CA GLY A 137 -53.48 14.25 0.72
C GLY A 137 -54.59 14.08 -0.33
N ARG A 138 -54.33 13.31 -1.40
CA ARG A 138 -55.33 12.96 -2.42
C ARG A 138 -56.53 12.24 -1.79
N PHE A 139 -56.28 11.27 -0.91
CA PHE A 139 -57.33 10.56 -0.18
C PHE A 139 -58.19 11.53 0.64
N ARG A 140 -57.57 12.42 1.43
CA ARG A 140 -58.29 13.42 2.24
C ARG A 140 -59.19 14.32 1.38
N ILE A 141 -58.67 14.80 0.25
CA ILE A 141 -59.42 15.66 -0.67
C ILE A 141 -60.62 14.89 -1.26
N ALA A 142 -60.41 13.66 -1.72
CA ALA A 142 -61.47 12.81 -2.26
C ALA A 142 -62.55 12.52 -1.21
N LEU A 143 -62.14 12.21 0.02
CA LEU A 143 -63.03 11.93 1.15
C LEU A 143 -63.98 13.10 1.42
N PHE A 144 -63.46 14.32 1.49
CA PHE A 144 -64.25 15.52 1.80
C PHE A 144 -64.98 16.13 0.60
N ARG A 145 -64.61 15.76 -0.62
CA ARG A 145 -65.41 16.03 -1.83
C ARG A 145 -66.60 15.08 -1.97
N GLY A 146 -66.75 14.11 -1.08
CA GLY A 146 -67.85 13.16 -1.14
C GLY A 146 -67.73 12.19 -2.30
N MET A 147 -66.49 11.86 -2.74
CA MET A 147 -66.30 10.82 -3.74
C MET A 147 -66.85 9.47 -3.24
N ASP A 148 -67.22 8.62 -4.19
CA ASP A 148 -67.75 7.30 -3.92
C ASP A 148 -66.66 6.35 -3.41
N LYS A 149 -67.12 5.17 -2.97
CA LYS A 149 -66.25 4.13 -2.43
C LYS A 149 -65.21 3.66 -3.46
N GLU A 150 -65.57 3.53 -4.73
CA GLU A 150 -64.69 2.99 -5.77
C GLU A 150 -63.49 3.91 -6.02
N ALA A 151 -63.72 5.23 -6.10
CA ALA A 151 -62.65 6.21 -6.21
C ALA A 151 -61.72 6.20 -4.98
N LEU A 152 -62.29 6.07 -3.77
CA LEU A 152 -61.50 5.97 -2.53
C LEU A 152 -60.68 4.67 -2.47
N ASP A 153 -61.26 3.53 -2.87
CA ASP A 153 -60.59 2.24 -2.91
C ASP A 153 -59.33 2.30 -3.81
N GLY A 154 -59.45 2.92 -4.99
CA GLY A 154 -58.31 3.13 -5.89
C GLY A 154 -57.15 3.88 -5.21
N ILE A 155 -57.45 4.97 -4.49
CA ILE A 155 -56.43 5.73 -3.76
C ILE A 155 -55.85 4.92 -2.60
N THR A 156 -56.67 4.14 -1.87
CA THR A 156 -56.15 3.27 -0.79
C THR A 156 -55.26 2.16 -1.33
N TYR A 157 -55.52 1.65 -2.54
CA TYR A 157 -54.66 0.66 -3.17
C TYR A 157 -53.28 1.24 -3.55
N ASP A 158 -53.25 2.45 -4.11
CA ASP A 158 -52.00 3.19 -4.33
C ASP A 158 -51.25 3.38 -3.00
N MET A 159 -51.96 3.81 -1.95
CA MET A 159 -51.39 4.04 -0.62
C MET A 159 -50.82 2.77 -0.01
N HIS A 160 -51.47 1.62 -0.22
CA HIS A 160 -50.98 0.32 0.22
C HIS A 160 -49.62 -0.03 -0.40
N SER A 161 -49.49 0.16 -1.72
CA SER A 161 -48.23 -0.07 -2.44
C SER A 161 -47.11 0.83 -1.92
N ILE A 162 -47.40 2.13 -1.75
CA ILE A 162 -46.43 3.09 -1.23
C ILE A 162 -46.06 2.78 0.23
N ALA A 163 -46.98 2.30 1.06
CA ALA A 163 -46.69 1.92 2.44
C ALA A 163 -45.67 0.76 2.52
N HIS A 164 -45.69 -0.18 1.56
CA HIS A 164 -44.65 -1.21 1.47
C HIS A 164 -43.30 -0.63 1.08
N GLU A 165 -43.26 0.34 0.16
CA GLU A 165 -42.03 1.03 -0.19
C GLU A 165 -41.43 1.76 1.03
N VAL A 166 -42.26 2.49 1.77
CA VAL A 166 -41.87 3.17 3.03
C VAL A 166 -41.30 2.17 4.03
N ARG A 167 -41.92 0.99 4.18
CA ARG A 167 -41.44 -0.06 5.06
C ARG A 167 -40.11 -0.68 4.60
N GLY A 168 -39.89 -0.78 3.29
CA GLY A 168 -38.67 -1.37 2.72
C GLY A 168 -37.43 -0.51 2.89
N ILE A 169 -37.58 0.81 2.96
CA ILE A 169 -36.46 1.76 2.97
C ILE A 169 -36.34 2.56 4.28
N GLY A 170 -37.45 2.75 5.00
CA GLY A 170 -37.51 3.50 6.24
C GLY A 170 -37.26 2.64 7.48
N PRO A 171 -37.09 3.26 8.66
CA PRO A 171 -37.09 2.52 9.91
C PRO A 171 -38.46 1.89 10.18
N SER A 172 -38.44 0.80 10.96
CA SER A 172 -39.61 -0.02 11.25
C SER A 172 -40.82 0.77 11.76
N GLU A 173 -40.60 1.86 12.51
CA GLU A 173 -41.65 2.72 13.04
C GLU A 173 -42.41 3.48 11.94
N ALA A 174 -41.69 4.18 11.05
CA ALA A 174 -42.33 4.90 9.93
C ALA A 174 -43.09 3.94 9.00
N GLY A 175 -42.53 2.75 8.76
CA GLY A 175 -43.21 1.69 8.00
C GLY A 175 -44.48 1.16 8.69
N ALA A 176 -44.44 0.99 10.01
CA ALA A 176 -45.61 0.57 10.79
C ALA A 176 -46.71 1.64 10.76
N LEU A 177 -46.36 2.91 10.97
CA LEU A 177 -47.30 4.03 10.92
C LEU A 177 -47.93 4.19 9.52
N ALA A 178 -47.15 4.07 8.44
CA ALA A 178 -47.69 4.12 7.08
C ALA A 178 -48.69 2.98 6.81
N ARG A 179 -48.40 1.77 7.29
CA ARG A 179 -49.32 0.63 7.23
C ARG A 179 -50.60 0.91 8.01
N ASP A 180 -50.49 1.43 9.23
CA ASP A 180 -51.64 1.70 10.08
C ASP A 180 -52.54 2.79 9.51
N ILE A 181 -51.95 3.87 8.97
CA ILE A 181 -52.68 4.90 8.21
C ILE A 181 -53.45 4.27 7.06
N ASN A 182 -52.81 3.40 6.26
CA ASN A 182 -53.48 2.72 5.16
C ASN A 182 -54.66 1.84 5.64
N ILE A 183 -54.48 1.10 6.74
CA ILE A 183 -55.55 0.30 7.35
C ILE A 183 -56.72 1.19 7.76
N ARG A 184 -56.46 2.34 8.40
CA ARG A 184 -57.51 3.30 8.79
C ARG A 184 -58.20 3.94 7.60
N CYS A 185 -57.46 4.32 6.55
CA CYS A 185 -58.05 4.83 5.30
C CYS A 185 -58.96 3.78 4.63
N THR A 186 -58.57 2.51 4.66
CA THR A 186 -59.41 1.40 4.19
C THR A 186 -60.70 1.28 5.02
N SER A 187 -60.60 1.39 6.35
CA SER A 187 -61.78 1.38 7.23
C SER A 187 -62.72 2.56 6.97
N VAL A 188 -62.19 3.77 6.73
CA VAL A 188 -62.99 4.93 6.35
C VAL A 188 -63.65 4.73 4.97
N THR A 189 -62.95 4.12 4.02
CA THR A 189 -63.53 3.80 2.70
C THR A 189 -64.69 2.82 2.82
N ARG A 190 -64.58 1.83 3.72
CA ARG A 190 -65.69 0.91 4.03
C ARG A 190 -66.87 1.62 4.69
N LEU A 191 -66.62 2.58 5.58
CA LEU A 191 -67.65 3.43 6.18
C LEU A 191 -68.44 4.15 5.09
N VAL A 192 -67.75 4.83 4.15
CA VAL A 192 -68.34 5.55 3.02
C VAL A 192 -69.20 4.66 2.11
N GLY A 193 -68.88 3.37 2.01
CA GLY A 193 -69.67 2.38 1.30
C GLY A 193 -71.00 2.01 1.96
N GLY A 194 -71.22 2.43 3.20
CA GLY A 194 -72.44 2.18 3.95
C GLY A 194 -73.56 3.16 3.57
N PRO A 195 -74.84 2.76 3.74
CA PRO A 195 -75.96 3.66 3.51
C PRO A 195 -75.94 4.83 4.50
N GLY A 196 -76.01 6.05 3.99
CA GLY A 196 -76.28 7.25 4.78
C GLY A 196 -75.07 7.94 5.42
N THR A 197 -73.83 7.61 5.03
CA THR A 197 -72.65 8.25 5.64
C THR A 197 -72.61 9.74 5.39
N THR A 198 -72.69 10.52 6.47
CA THR A 198 -72.71 11.99 6.41
C THR A 198 -71.31 12.56 6.23
N ARG A 199 -71.23 13.87 5.95
CA ARG A 199 -69.94 14.56 5.88
C ARG A 199 -69.30 14.65 7.28
N GLU A 200 -70.10 14.90 8.29
CA GLU A 200 -69.69 15.00 9.69
C GLU A 200 -69.06 13.70 10.18
N GLU A 201 -69.65 12.54 9.84
CA GLU A 201 -69.10 11.23 10.17
C GLU A 201 -67.74 10.97 9.50
N ARG A 202 -67.55 11.45 8.26
CA ARG A 202 -66.25 11.36 7.55
C ARG A 202 -65.20 12.25 8.22
N GLU A 203 -65.58 13.46 8.62
CA GLU A 203 -64.71 14.41 9.32
C GLU A 203 -64.30 13.87 10.70
N GLU A 204 -65.24 13.28 11.44
CA GLU A 204 -64.97 12.62 12.72
C GLU A 204 -64.06 11.40 12.57
N ALA A 205 -64.30 10.53 11.58
CA ALA A 205 -63.44 9.39 11.33
C ALA A 205 -62.01 9.80 10.93
N TRP A 206 -61.88 10.86 10.11
CA TRP A 206 -60.58 11.41 9.74
C TRP A 206 -59.84 12.01 10.94
N SER A 207 -60.52 12.81 11.76
CA SER A 207 -59.93 13.47 12.93
C SER A 207 -59.53 12.46 14.00
N THR A 208 -60.34 11.42 14.22
CA THR A 208 -60.12 10.43 15.27
C THR A 208 -59.11 9.37 14.87
N TRP A 209 -59.18 8.85 13.63
CA TRP A 209 -58.40 7.66 13.26
C TRP A 209 -57.13 7.96 12.46
N ILE A 210 -57.14 9.00 11.63
CA ILE A 210 -56.06 9.24 10.66
C ILE A 210 -55.17 10.40 11.08
N THR A 211 -55.75 11.48 11.61
CA THR A 211 -54.99 12.68 11.99
C THR A 211 -53.87 12.40 13.01
N PRO A 212 -54.11 11.66 14.12
CA PRO A 212 -53.06 11.37 15.08
C PRO A 212 -51.91 10.54 14.49
N LEU A 213 -52.24 9.56 13.64
CA LEU A 213 -51.25 8.72 12.99
C LEU A 213 -50.42 9.50 11.96
N ARG A 214 -51.04 10.43 11.23
CA ARG A 214 -50.35 11.32 10.29
C ARG A 214 -49.34 12.21 11.00
N GLU A 215 -49.70 12.73 12.18
CA GLU A 215 -48.81 13.56 13.00
C GLU A 215 -47.62 12.74 13.49
N GLN A 216 -47.87 11.57 14.09
CA GLN A 216 -46.81 10.63 14.49
C GLN A 216 -45.92 10.21 13.32
N PHE A 217 -46.50 9.96 12.15
CA PHE A 217 -45.73 9.63 10.94
C PHE A 217 -44.85 10.81 10.52
N SER A 218 -45.38 12.03 10.56
CA SER A 218 -44.61 13.24 10.20
C SER A 218 -43.46 13.48 11.17
N GLU A 219 -43.68 13.24 12.46
CA GLU A 219 -42.65 13.32 13.50
C GLU A 219 -41.59 12.23 13.33
N SER A 220 -41.99 10.97 13.11
CA SER A 220 -41.06 9.87 12.84
C SER A 220 -40.22 10.16 11.60
N VAL A 221 -40.84 10.63 10.51
CA VAL A 221 -40.12 11.07 9.31
C VAL A 221 -39.16 12.21 9.65
N HIS A 222 -39.59 13.23 10.38
CA HIS A 222 -38.72 14.34 10.77
C HIS A 222 -37.49 13.83 11.51
N ASN A 223 -37.66 13.00 12.53
CA ASN A 223 -36.58 12.42 13.33
C ASN A 223 -35.60 11.59 12.49
N VAL A 224 -36.08 10.91 11.45
CA VAL A 224 -35.24 10.13 10.53
C VAL A 224 -34.45 11.02 9.58
N MET A 225 -35.03 12.14 9.16
CA MET A 225 -34.41 13.05 8.19
C MET A 225 -33.46 14.05 8.87
N THR A 226 -33.61 14.30 10.17
CA THR A 226 -32.76 15.23 10.94
C THR A 226 -31.73 14.56 11.83
N ARG A 227 -31.87 13.26 12.13
CA ARG A 227 -30.78 12.52 12.78
C ARG A 227 -29.55 12.56 11.88
N GLU A 228 -28.47 13.14 12.40
CA GLU A 228 -27.15 12.94 11.81
C GLU A 228 -26.90 11.43 11.67
N PRO A 229 -26.32 10.98 10.55
CA PRO A 229 -25.88 9.60 10.43
C PRO A 229 -24.95 9.34 11.62
N VAL A 230 -25.34 8.42 12.50
CA VAL A 230 -24.46 7.94 13.57
C VAL A 230 -23.25 7.38 12.84
N LEU A 231 -22.15 8.14 12.86
CA LEU A 231 -20.84 7.65 12.50
C LEU A 231 -20.58 6.53 13.50
N PHE A 232 -20.86 5.29 13.09
CA PHE A 232 -20.39 4.13 13.82
C PHE A 232 -18.86 4.16 13.69
N ASP A 233 -18.22 4.79 14.68
CA ASP A 233 -16.82 4.52 15.01
C ASP A 233 -16.78 3.04 15.45
N GLU A 234 -16.16 2.20 14.62
CA GLU A 234 -15.72 0.85 14.99
C GLU A 234 -14.52 0.92 15.94
#